data_AF-A0A923A171-F1
#
_entry.id   AF-A0A923A171-F1
#
_cell.length_a   1.000
_cell.length_b   1.000
_cell.length_c   1.000
_cell.angle_alpha   90.00
_cell.angle_beta   90.00
_cell.angle_gamma   90.00
#
_symmetry.space_group_name_H-M   'P 1'
#
loop_
_entity.id
_entity.type
_entity.pdbx_description
1 polymer ?
#
loop_
_entity_poly.entity_id
_entity_poly.type
_entity_poly.pdbx_seq_one_letter_code
_entity_poly.pdbx_strand_id
1 'polypeptide(L)'
;MLKRMLVSLVHLRHDSWIQAGKVTLLAFYFLMMLSSFCFASENGAVPAIFGIRFEFIIFTFTLLGVAIFHRHTMYVALAGLAAVLLFKLFYVDSFSLMHHILGHGHEEGEWRTLLNLLGLLFGFAILAKHFEESNVPEILPNFLPEGWKGGFVLLT
;
A
#
# COMPACT_ATOMS: atom_id res chain seq x y z
N MET A 1 -9.89 42.40 45.39
CA MET A 1 -10.46 41.03 45.49
C MET A 1 -10.60 40.36 44.11
N LEU A 2 -11.28 41.00 43.15
CA LEU A 2 -11.49 40.46 41.77
C LEU A 2 -10.20 40.05 41.02
N LYS A 3 -9.13 40.85 41.12
CA LYS A 3 -7.86 40.58 40.42
C LYS A 3 -7.17 39.28 40.88
N ARG A 4 -7.35 38.87 42.15
CA ARG A 4 -6.83 37.59 42.67
C ARG A 4 -7.65 36.39 42.19
N MET A 5 -8.96 36.52 42.05
CA MET A 5 -9.80 35.46 41.48
C MET A 5 -9.54 35.24 39.99
N LEU A 6 -9.33 36.31 39.22
CA LEU A 6 -8.97 36.22 37.79
C LEU A 6 -7.62 35.52 37.58
N VAL A 7 -6.61 35.83 38.40
CA VAL A 7 -5.29 35.17 38.33
C VAL A 7 -5.40 33.68 38.70
N SER A 8 -6.19 33.34 39.72
CA SER A 8 -6.43 31.94 40.09
C SER A 8 -7.16 31.15 38.99
N LEU A 9 -8.19 31.75 38.36
CA LEU A 9 -8.91 31.11 37.25
C LEU A 9 -8.07 30.95 35.98
N VAL A 10 -7.15 31.89 35.70
CA VAL A 10 -6.22 31.77 34.58
C VAL A 10 -5.21 30.65 34.82
N HIS A 11 -4.73 30.48 36.06
CA HIS A 11 -3.79 29.41 36.41
C HIS A 11 -4.47 28.02 36.36
N LEU A 12 -5.66 27.88 36.95
CA LEU A 12 -6.44 26.63 36.90
C LEU A 12 -6.82 26.22 35.47
N ARG A 13 -7.10 27.21 34.61
CA ARG A 13 -7.37 26.96 33.20
C ARG A 13 -6.11 26.53 32.44
N HIS A 14 -4.96 27.16 32.70
CA HIS A 14 -3.70 26.79 32.06
C HIS A 14 -3.31 25.33 32.37
N ASP A 15 -3.47 24.90 33.62
CA ASP A 15 -3.17 23.53 34.04
C ASP A 15 -4.17 22.53 33.43
N SER A 16 -5.44 22.91 33.26
CA SER A 16 -6.44 22.06 32.60
C SER A 16 -6.16 21.86 31.10
N TRP A 17 -5.66 22.88 30.39
CA TRP A 17 -5.24 22.74 28.99
C TRP A 17 -4.03 21.81 28.83
N ILE A 18 -3.06 21.88 29.74
CA ILE A 18 -1.88 21.00 29.71
C ILE A 18 -2.26 19.55 30.00
N GLN A 19 -3.15 19.32 30.97
CA GLN A 19 -3.63 17.98 31.29
C GLN A 19 -4.46 17.39 30.14
N ALA A 20 -5.34 18.20 29.54
CA ALA A 20 -6.12 17.78 28.37
C ALA A 20 -5.21 17.42 27.17
N GLY A 21 -4.18 18.22 26.90
CA GLY A 21 -3.22 17.92 25.83
C GLY A 21 -2.43 16.62 26.05
N LYS A 22 -1.99 16.36 27.29
CA LYS A 22 -1.29 15.12 27.65
C LYS A 22 -2.20 13.89 27.54
N VAL A 23 -3.45 13.99 28.00
CA VAL A 23 -4.42 12.89 27.89
C VAL A 23 -4.76 12.61 26.42
N THR A 24 -4.92 13.64 25.59
CA THR A 24 -5.15 13.48 24.14
C THR A 24 -3.95 12.85 23.43
N LEU A 25 -2.72 13.23 23.77
CA LEU A 25 -1.51 12.63 23.19
C LEU A 25 -1.32 11.16 23.62
N LEU A 26 -1.59 10.85 24.90
CA LEU A 26 -1.56 9.46 25.39
C LEU A 26 -2.66 8.62 24.76
N ALA A 27 -3.87 9.18 24.62
CA ALA A 27 -4.98 8.52 23.94
C ALA A 27 -4.65 8.27 22.46
N PHE A 28 -4.03 9.24 21.77
CA PHE A 28 -3.61 9.09 20.37
C PHE A 28 -2.52 8.04 20.20
N TYR A 29 -1.50 8.04 21.06
CA TYR A 29 -0.46 7.01 21.07
C TYR A 29 -1.03 5.61 21.36
N PHE A 30 -1.96 5.53 22.32
CA PHE A 30 -2.68 4.29 22.64
C PHE A 30 -3.54 3.81 21.47
N LEU A 31 -4.23 4.71 20.77
CA LEU A 31 -5.06 4.38 19.59
C LEU A 31 -4.20 3.94 18.39
N MET A 32 -3.02 4.55 18.20
CA MET A 32 -2.04 4.12 17.19
C MET A 32 -1.50 2.72 17.50
N MET A 33 -1.18 2.43 18.77
CA MET A 33 -0.81 1.09 19.24
C MET A 33 -1.95 0.08 19.03
N LEU A 34 -3.20 0.46 19.32
CA LEU A 34 -4.37 -0.40 19.14
C LEU A 34 -4.59 -0.78 17.67
N SER A 35 -4.32 0.14 16.73
CA SER A 35 -4.35 -0.14 15.29
C SER A 35 -3.28 -1.15 14.86
N SER A 36 -2.08 -1.10 15.46
CA SER A 36 -1.02 -2.09 15.21
C SER A 36 -1.37 -3.50 15.72
N PHE A 37 -2.24 -3.63 16.73
CA PHE A 37 -2.71 -4.91 17.24
C PHE A 37 -3.96 -5.46 16.52
N CYS A 38 -4.66 -4.65 15.73
CA CYS A 38 -5.92 -5.05 15.08
C CYS A 38 -5.72 -5.93 13.82
N PHE A 39 -4.49 -6.09 13.32
CA PHE A 39 -4.18 -6.96 12.19
C PHE A 39 -3.57 -8.30 12.63
N ALA A 40 -4.37 -9.18 13.25
CA ALA A 40 -4.08 -10.61 13.31
C ALA A 40 -5.31 -11.42 13.75
N SER A 41 -6.43 -11.31 13.03
CA SER A 41 -7.51 -12.27 13.20
C SER A 41 -8.31 -12.40 11.92
N GLU A 42 -7.84 -13.28 11.03
CA GLU A 42 -8.74 -13.94 10.09
C GLU A 42 -8.63 -15.45 10.31
N ASN A 43 -9.81 -16.02 10.59
CA ASN A 43 -10.05 -17.42 10.82
C ASN A 43 -9.56 -18.25 9.62
N GLY A 44 -8.68 -19.21 9.88
CA GLY A 44 -8.26 -20.20 8.91
C GLY A 44 -6.88 -20.71 9.24
N ALA A 45 -6.82 -21.81 10.00
CA ALA A 45 -5.80 -22.86 10.05
C ALA A 45 -4.34 -22.62 9.59
N VAL A 46 -3.77 -21.41 9.62
CA VAL A 46 -2.34 -21.19 9.37
C VAL A 46 -1.56 -21.23 10.68
N PRO A 47 -0.44 -22.00 10.75
CA PRO A 47 0.40 -22.04 11.93
C PRO A 47 1.09 -20.68 12.11
N ALA A 48 0.63 -19.92 13.09
CA ALA A 48 1.33 -18.74 13.56
C ALA A 48 2.42 -19.17 14.54
N ILE A 49 3.66 -18.76 14.29
CA ILE A 49 4.75 -18.89 15.25
C ILE A 49 4.90 -17.52 15.91
N PHE A 50 4.80 -17.45 17.23
CA PHE A 50 5.00 -16.21 18.01
C PHE A 50 4.00 -15.07 17.70
N GLY A 51 2.81 -15.38 17.16
CA GLY A 51 1.80 -14.37 16.79
C GLY A 51 2.03 -13.71 15.43
N ILE A 52 3.07 -14.14 14.68
CA ILE A 52 3.37 -13.67 13.32
C ILE A 52 2.92 -14.75 12.33
N ARG A 53 2.17 -14.35 11.29
CA ARG A 53 1.78 -15.26 10.21
C ARG A 53 3.00 -15.60 9.34
N PHE A 54 3.07 -16.86 8.91
CA PHE A 54 4.24 -17.39 8.21
C PHE A 54 4.50 -16.71 6.84
N GLU A 55 3.45 -16.18 6.22
CA GLU A 55 3.51 -15.41 4.97
C GLU A 55 4.38 -14.16 5.13
N PHE A 56 4.33 -13.51 6.30
CA PHE A 56 5.15 -12.32 6.55
C PHE A 56 6.63 -12.68 6.62
N ILE A 57 6.98 -13.83 7.19
CA ILE A 57 8.35 -14.31 7.28
C ILE A 57 8.88 -14.57 5.86
N ILE A 58 8.15 -15.35 5.05
CA ILE A 58 8.54 -15.65 3.67
C ILE A 58 8.59 -14.37 2.81
N PHE A 59 7.66 -13.44 3.02
CA PHE A 59 7.63 -12.17 2.31
C PHE A 59 8.84 -11.29 2.64
N THR A 60 9.23 -11.19 3.92
CA THR A 60 10.44 -10.47 4.32
C THR A 60 11.70 -11.10 3.73
N PHE A 61 11.80 -12.44 3.71
CA PHE A 61 12.89 -13.12 3.02
C PHE A 61 12.92 -12.83 1.51
N THR A 62 11.75 -12.73 0.88
CA THR A 62 11.62 -12.34 -0.53
C THR A 62 12.12 -10.90 -0.76
N LEU A 63 11.68 -9.95 0.05
CA LEU A 63 12.14 -8.56 -0.03
C LEU A 63 13.65 -8.43 0.21
N LEU A 64 14.19 -9.17 1.18
CA LEU A 64 15.62 -9.22 1.43
C LEU A 64 16.39 -9.76 0.21
N GLY A 65 15.87 -10.80 -0.45
CA GLY A 65 16.43 -11.29 -1.71
C GLY A 65 16.43 -10.24 -2.81
N VAL A 66 15.30 -9.53 -3.02
CA VAL A 66 15.19 -8.44 -4.00
C VAL A 66 16.17 -7.31 -3.68
N ALA A 67 16.37 -7.03 -2.39
CA ALA A 67 17.29 -6.02 -1.89
C ALA A 67 18.78 -6.45 -1.92
N ILE A 68 19.12 -7.71 -2.18
CA ILE A 68 20.53 -8.12 -2.39
C ILE A 68 20.82 -8.23 -3.88
N PHE A 69 19.85 -8.71 -4.67
CA PHE A 69 20.01 -8.95 -6.10
C PHE A 69 19.32 -7.88 -6.95
N HIS A 70 19.82 -6.66 -6.88
CA HIS A 70 19.27 -5.51 -7.63
C HIS A 70 19.34 -5.67 -9.15
N ARG A 71 20.24 -6.52 -9.66
CA ARG A 71 20.39 -6.79 -11.10
C ARG A 71 19.38 -7.83 -11.62
N HIS A 72 18.75 -8.60 -10.73
CA HIS A 72 17.85 -9.72 -11.07
C HIS A 72 16.56 -9.69 -10.24
N THR A 73 16.09 -8.50 -9.87
CA THR A 73 14.91 -8.28 -9.02
C THR A 73 13.67 -9.02 -9.51
N MET A 74 13.44 -9.06 -10.83
CA MET A 74 12.31 -9.77 -11.43
C MET A 74 12.30 -11.27 -11.13
N TYR A 75 13.45 -11.95 -11.24
CA TYR A 75 13.54 -13.39 -10.98
C TYR A 75 13.38 -13.71 -9.50
N VAL A 76 13.94 -12.88 -8.63
CA VAL A 76 13.84 -13.07 -7.17
C VAL A 76 12.43 -12.78 -6.67
N ALA A 77 11.76 -11.76 -7.20
CA ALA A 77 10.37 -11.46 -6.90
C ALA A 77 9.45 -12.59 -7.37
N LEU A 78 9.67 -13.15 -8.57
CA LEU A 78 8.88 -14.27 -9.09
C LEU A 78 9.07 -15.54 -8.25
N ALA A 79 10.30 -15.85 -7.85
CA ALA A 79 10.61 -17.00 -7.00
C ALA A 79 9.99 -16.86 -5.60
N GLY A 80 10.05 -15.66 -5.02
CA GLY A 80 9.43 -15.38 -3.72
C GLY A 80 7.90 -15.38 -3.77
N LEU A 81 7.29 -14.86 -4.84
CA LEU A 81 5.85 -14.98 -5.10
C LEU A 81 5.44 -16.45 -5.19
N ALA A 82 6.19 -17.27 -5.95
CA ALA A 82 5.94 -18.69 -6.08
C ALA A 82 6.07 -19.42 -4.73
N ALA A 83 7.06 -19.06 -3.90
CA ALA A 83 7.25 -19.63 -2.56
C ALA A 83 6.08 -19.29 -1.62
N VAL A 84 5.60 -18.05 -1.62
CA VAL A 84 4.43 -17.63 -0.83
C VAL A 84 3.16 -18.34 -1.32
N LEU A 85 2.97 -18.46 -2.63
CA LEU A 85 1.82 -19.16 -3.20
C LEU A 85 1.82 -20.65 -2.86
N LEU A 86 2.97 -21.34 -2.98
CA LEU A 86 3.09 -22.74 -2.60
C LEU A 86 2.81 -22.93 -1.11
N PHE A 87 3.38 -22.08 -0.25
CA PHE A 87 3.08 -22.12 1.18
C PHE A 87 1.58 -21.99 1.44
N LYS A 88 0.91 -21.05 0.77
CA LYS A 88 -0.52 -20.83 0.90
C LYS A 88 -1.34 -22.01 0.37
N LEU A 89 -0.94 -22.64 -0.73
CA LEU A 89 -1.62 -23.82 -1.28
C LEU A 89 -1.53 -25.06 -0.37
N PHE A 90 -0.41 -25.24 0.34
CA PHE A 90 -0.23 -26.37 1.24
C PHE A 90 -0.84 -26.15 2.63
N TYR A 91 -0.95 -24.90 3.10
CA TYR A 91 -1.38 -24.56 4.45
C TYR A 91 -2.73 -23.84 4.57
N VAL A 92 -3.31 -23.31 3.47
CA VAL A 92 -4.61 -22.61 3.47
C VAL A 92 -5.56 -23.30 2.48
N ASP A 93 -6.48 -24.10 3.03
CA ASP A 93 -7.40 -24.98 2.29
C ASP A 93 -8.51 -24.23 1.50
N SER A 94 -8.64 -22.90 1.67
CA SER A 94 -9.76 -22.10 1.12
C SER A 94 -9.39 -21.10 0.02
N PHE A 95 -8.15 -21.08 -0.48
CA PHE A 95 -7.73 -20.09 -1.49
C PHE A 95 -7.94 -20.59 -2.93
N SER A 96 -9.20 -20.58 -3.40
CA SER A 96 -9.51 -20.89 -4.80
C SER A 96 -9.34 -19.66 -5.70
N LEU A 97 -8.12 -19.40 -6.18
CA LEU A 97 -7.85 -18.45 -7.28
C LEU A 97 -8.78 -18.70 -8.48
N MET A 98 -9.09 -19.98 -8.72
CA MET A 98 -9.99 -20.44 -9.76
C MET A 98 -11.43 -19.95 -9.56
N HIS A 99 -11.88 -19.80 -8.31
CA HIS A 99 -13.23 -19.32 -8.00
C HIS A 99 -13.38 -17.81 -8.26
N HIS A 100 -12.33 -17.02 -7.97
CA HIS A 100 -12.30 -15.58 -8.24
C HIS A 100 -12.10 -15.25 -9.72
N ILE A 101 -11.27 -16.03 -10.43
CA ILE A 101 -10.99 -15.79 -11.86
C ILE A 101 -12.12 -16.32 -12.75
N LEU A 102 -12.65 -17.52 -12.48
CA LEU A 102 -13.62 -18.16 -13.38
C LEU A 102 -15.08 -17.99 -12.96
N GLY A 103 -15.35 -17.68 -11.68
CA GLY A 103 -16.71 -17.68 -11.14
C GLY A 103 -17.31 -19.10 -11.08
N HIS A 104 -18.19 -19.36 -10.12
CA HIS A 104 -19.06 -20.54 -10.16
C HIS A 104 -20.52 -20.08 -10.04
N GLY A 105 -21.35 -20.40 -11.04
CA GLY A 105 -22.77 -20.06 -11.07
C GLY A 105 -23.11 -18.84 -11.94
N HIS A 106 -24.08 -18.02 -11.51
CA HIS A 106 -24.56 -16.81 -12.19
C HIS A 106 -23.67 -15.57 -11.97
N GLU A 107 -22.60 -15.69 -11.18
CA GLU A 107 -21.65 -14.60 -10.96
C GLU A 107 -20.58 -14.64 -12.05
N GLU A 108 -20.59 -13.62 -12.91
CA GLU A 108 -19.59 -13.47 -13.97
C GLU A 108 -18.22 -13.23 -13.32
N GLY A 109 -17.29 -14.17 -13.49
CA GLY A 109 -15.93 -14.02 -12.99
C GLY A 109 -15.24 -12.77 -13.55
N GLU A 110 -14.34 -12.17 -12.78
CA GLU A 110 -13.67 -10.91 -13.13
C GLU A 110 -12.60 -11.05 -14.23
N TRP A 111 -12.54 -12.20 -14.92
CA TRP A 111 -11.56 -12.48 -15.97
C TRP A 111 -11.56 -11.42 -17.10
N ARG A 112 -12.73 -10.86 -17.43
CA ARG A 112 -12.86 -9.80 -18.45
C ARG A 112 -12.18 -8.50 -18.00
N THR A 113 -12.32 -8.12 -16.73
CA THR A 113 -11.67 -6.93 -16.15
C THR A 113 -10.17 -7.12 -16.08
N LEU A 114 -9.69 -8.31 -15.69
CA LEU A 114 -8.27 -8.63 -15.67
C LEU A 114 -7.64 -8.55 -17.07
N LEU A 115 -8.31 -9.07 -18.10
CA LEU A 115 -7.84 -8.96 -19.48
C LEU A 115 -7.80 -7.50 -19.97
N ASN A 116 -8.79 -6.68 -19.62
CA ASN A 116 -8.80 -5.27 -19.97
C ASN A 116 -7.63 -4.51 -19.32
N LEU A 117 -7.40 -4.70 -18.03
CA LEU A 117 -6.32 -4.05 -17.30
C LEU A 117 -4.94 -4.52 -17.79
N LEU A 118 -4.78 -5.82 -18.07
CA LEU A 118 -3.55 -6.37 -18.65
C LEU A 118 -3.30 -5.79 -20.04
N GLY A 119 -4.32 -5.76 -20.90
CA GLY A 119 -4.22 -5.18 -22.23
C GLY A 119 -3.86 -3.70 -22.20
N LEU A 120 -4.45 -2.93 -21.30
CA LEU A 120 -4.16 -1.51 -21.11
C LEU A 120 -2.73 -1.28 -20.58
N LEU A 121 -2.29 -2.07 -19.58
CA LEU A 121 -0.94 -1.96 -19.05
C LEU A 121 0.13 -2.33 -20.09
N PHE A 122 -0.09 -3.43 -20.82
CA PHE A 122 0.83 -3.88 -21.86
C PHE A 122 0.85 -2.92 -23.06
N GLY A 123 -0.32 -2.42 -23.47
CA GLY A 123 -0.44 -1.41 -24.52
C GLY A 123 0.29 -0.11 -24.16
N PHE A 124 0.17 0.36 -22.93
CA PHE A 124 0.91 1.54 -22.45
C PHE A 124 2.41 1.27 -22.33
N ALA A 125 2.83 0.07 -21.90
CA ALA A 125 4.25 -0.27 -21.83
C ALA A 125 4.89 -0.26 -23.23
N ILE A 126 4.21 -0.81 -24.24
CA ILE A 126 4.68 -0.76 -25.64
C ILE A 126 4.73 0.68 -26.14
N LEU A 127 3.67 1.46 -25.90
CA LEU A 127 3.60 2.85 -26.37
C LEU A 127 4.68 3.72 -25.70
N ALA A 128 4.89 3.57 -24.39
CA ALA A 128 5.92 4.28 -23.65
C ALA A 128 7.32 3.95 -24.19
N LYS A 129 7.61 2.67 -24.43
CA LYS A 129 8.89 2.25 -25.04
C LYS A 129 9.07 2.83 -26.45
N HIS A 130 8.00 2.85 -27.25
CA HIS A 130 8.03 3.42 -28.59
C HIS A 130 8.25 4.95 -28.57
N PHE A 131 7.65 5.66 -27.61
CA PHE A 131 7.87 7.09 -27.41
C PHE A 131 9.30 7.40 -26.96
N GLU A 132 9.86 6.57 -26.08
CA GLU A 132 11.25 6.67 -25.63
C GLU A 132 12.23 6.45 -26.80
N GLU A 133 12.03 5.41 -27.62
CA GLU A 133 12.84 5.15 -28.82
C GLU A 133 12.68 6.23 -29.90
N SER A 134 11.53 6.93 -29.96
CA SER A 134 11.28 7.97 -30.97
C SER A 134 11.85 9.35 -30.59
N ASN A 135 12.46 9.51 -29.41
CA ASN A 135 12.91 10.80 -28.85
C ASN A 135 11.85 11.92 -28.80
N VAL A 136 10.58 11.58 -29.03
CA VAL A 136 9.44 12.51 -28.99
C VAL A 136 9.34 13.21 -27.62
N PRO A 137 9.52 12.54 -26.46
CA PRO A 137 9.54 13.18 -25.15
C PRO A 137 10.69 14.17 -24.94
N GLU A 138 11.80 14.02 -25.66
CA GLU A 138 12.98 14.90 -25.55
C GLU A 138 12.81 16.18 -26.38
N ILE A 139 12.04 16.09 -27.47
CA ILE A 139 11.74 17.22 -28.35
C ILE A 139 10.50 18.00 -27.87
N LEU A 140 9.54 17.33 -27.20
CA LEU A 140 8.31 17.93 -26.68
C LEU A 140 8.53 19.19 -25.82
N PRO A 141 9.50 19.22 -24.88
CA PRO A 141 9.75 20.38 -24.02
C PRO A 141 10.19 21.63 -24.79
N ASN A 142 10.80 21.47 -25.98
CA ASN A 142 11.21 22.60 -26.81
C ASN A 142 10.02 23.28 -27.52
N PHE A 143 8.89 22.59 -27.64
CA PHE A 143 7.65 23.11 -28.23
C PHE A 143 6.62 23.54 -27.18
N LEU A 144 6.85 23.22 -25.90
CA LEU A 144 5.97 23.58 -24.79
C LEU A 144 6.50 24.83 -24.07
N PRO A 145 5.64 25.79 -23.68
CA PRO A 145 6.06 26.95 -22.91
C PRO A 145 6.65 26.52 -21.56
N GLU A 146 7.77 27.14 -21.17
CA GLU A 146 8.53 26.77 -19.96
C GLU A 146 7.64 26.74 -18.70
N GLY A 147 7.72 25.62 -17.96
CA GLY A 147 7.06 25.41 -16.67
C GLY A 147 5.71 24.69 -16.72
N TRP A 148 5.02 24.69 -15.58
CA TRP A 148 3.74 24.01 -15.31
C TRP A 148 2.57 24.33 -16.27
N LYS A 149 2.74 25.32 -17.16
CA LYS A 149 1.73 25.75 -18.13
C LYS A 149 1.72 24.91 -19.41
N GLY A 150 2.81 24.22 -19.74
CA GLY A 150 2.88 23.37 -20.94
C GLY A 150 1.79 22.30 -20.98
N GLY A 151 1.52 21.63 -19.86
CA GLY A 151 0.44 20.63 -19.76
C GLY A 151 -0.97 21.19 -19.97
N PHE A 152 -1.20 22.47 -19.66
CA PHE A 152 -2.52 23.11 -19.83
C PHE A 152 -2.75 23.64 -21.25
N VAL A 153 -1.70 23.96 -22.00
CA VAL A 153 -1.82 24.36 -23.42
C VAL A 153 -2.29 23.19 -24.29
N LEU A 154 -1.96 21.94 -23.94
CA LEU A 154 -2.50 20.75 -24.62
C LEU A 154 -4.00 20.52 -24.34
N LEU A 155 -4.54 21.15 -23.29
CA LEU A 155 -5.92 21.01 -22.84
C LEU A 155 -6.80 22.21 -23.23
N THR A 156 -6.24 23.19 -23.95
CA THR A 156 -6.95 24.37 -24.47
C THR A 156 -7.12 24.25 -25.98
#